data_AF-A0A1B6M717-F1
#
_entry.id   AF-A0A1B6M717-F1
#
_cell.length_a   1.000
_cell.length_b   1.000
_cell.length_c   1.000
_cell.angle_alpha   90.00
_cell.angle_beta   90.00
_cell.angle_gamma   90.00
#
_symmetry.space_group_name_H-M   'P 1'
#
loop_
_entity.id
_entity.type
_entity.pdbx_description
1 polymer ?
#
loop_
_entity_poly.entity_id
_entity_poly.type
_entity_poly.pdbx_seq_one_letter_code
_entity_poly.pdbx_strand_id
1 'polypeptide(L)'
;DTDGGPWMGLPLDAAVIVNKTSGEFYKNPMFYVMGHFSKFFPPGSRRIDVQSTLNRSATETQPGNDLYLMSLFDRSERLADSPDVSDNSSTPSPLPTFPPHPPIEVPQTVTCVATNNPDNSSTVILFNSMNVVVNVTIADVAAGNITTTLSPQSINTFVYWRYSD
;
A
#
# COMPACT_ATOMS: atom_id res chain seq x y z
N ASP A 1 -5.83 14.61 -20.94
CA ASP A 1 -6.77 14.23 -22.03
C ASP A 1 -6.55 12.76 -22.38
N THR A 2 -7.38 12.14 -23.21
CA THR A 2 -7.24 10.73 -23.65
C THR A 2 -5.89 10.46 -24.32
N ASP A 3 -5.24 11.48 -24.87
CA ASP A 3 -3.93 11.41 -25.50
C ASP A 3 -2.76 11.68 -24.52
N GLY A 4 -3.00 11.67 -23.20
CA GLY A 4 -1.95 11.79 -22.19
C GLY A 4 -1.40 13.22 -21.95
N GLY A 5 -2.18 14.24 -22.33
CA GLY A 5 -1.73 15.64 -22.43
C GLY A 5 -2.37 16.68 -21.51
N PRO A 6 -1.92 17.96 -21.62
CA PRO A 6 -1.17 18.59 -22.74
C PRO A 6 0.37 18.42 -22.69
N TRP A 7 1.03 18.08 -23.81
CA TRP A 7 2.46 17.66 -23.81
C TRP A 7 3.27 18.05 -25.07
N MET A 8 4.61 18.00 -24.97
CA MET A 8 5.61 18.41 -25.99
C MET A 8 6.50 17.23 -26.46
N GLY A 9 5.92 16.08 -26.85
CA GLY A 9 6.68 14.92 -27.35
C GLY A 9 6.87 13.68 -26.42
N LEU A 10 6.38 13.66 -25.17
CA LEU A 10 6.18 12.44 -24.35
C LEU A 10 4.73 12.22 -23.84
N PRO A 11 4.03 11.11 -24.20
CA PRO A 11 2.73 10.78 -23.61
C PRO A 11 2.90 10.25 -22.18
N LEU A 12 2.04 10.68 -21.26
CA LEU A 12 2.02 10.23 -19.86
C LEU A 12 0.65 9.66 -19.48
N ASP A 13 0.64 8.76 -18.50
CA ASP A 13 -0.59 8.27 -17.87
C ASP A 13 -0.99 9.17 -16.68
N ALA A 14 -2.27 9.14 -16.32
CA ALA A 14 -2.82 9.90 -15.20
C ALA A 14 -3.83 9.07 -14.42
N ALA A 15 -4.03 9.39 -13.14
CA ALA A 15 -5.05 8.74 -12.32
C ALA A 15 -6.47 8.93 -12.90
N VAL A 16 -6.73 10.10 -13.50
CA VAL A 16 -7.99 10.42 -14.17
C VAL A 16 -7.71 10.90 -15.59
N ILE A 17 -8.35 10.26 -16.56
CA ILE A 17 -8.31 10.65 -17.97
C ILE A 17 -9.64 11.32 -18.30
N VAL A 18 -9.61 12.56 -18.75
CA VAL A 18 -10.80 13.29 -19.21
C VAL A 18 -10.94 13.13 -20.71
N ASN A 19 -12.14 12.76 -21.18
CA ASN A 19 -12.54 12.84 -22.59
C ASN A 19 -13.28 14.17 -22.80
N LYS A 20 -12.59 15.14 -23.38
CA LYS A 20 -13.13 16.50 -23.58
C LYS A 20 -14.34 16.52 -24.53
N THR A 21 -14.39 15.59 -25.49
CA THR A 21 -15.42 15.57 -26.55
C THR A 21 -16.75 15.04 -26.03
N SER A 22 -16.74 13.98 -25.22
CA SER A 22 -17.96 13.42 -24.62
C SER A 22 -18.34 14.04 -23.28
N GLY A 23 -17.42 14.81 -22.64
CA GLY A 23 -17.64 15.38 -21.31
C GLY A 23 -17.53 14.36 -20.18
N GLU A 24 -16.90 13.21 -20.45
CA GLU A 24 -16.76 12.10 -19.52
C GLU A 24 -15.32 12.01 -18.99
N PHE A 25 -15.11 11.19 -17.97
CA PHE A 25 -13.78 10.87 -17.48
C PHE A 25 -13.68 9.42 -17.00
N TYR A 26 -12.49 8.86 -17.13
CA TYR A 26 -12.15 7.51 -16.72
C TYR A 26 -11.21 7.56 -15.53
N LYS A 27 -11.45 6.70 -14.54
CA LYS A 27 -10.60 6.53 -13.37
C LYS A 27 -9.71 5.32 -13.60
N ASN A 28 -8.41 5.55 -13.78
CA ASN A 28 -7.43 4.49 -13.91
C ASN A 28 -7.16 3.82 -12.55
N PRO A 29 -6.57 2.62 -12.51
CA PRO A 29 -6.25 1.92 -11.25
C PRO A 29 -5.49 2.79 -10.24
N MET A 30 -4.60 3.68 -10.70
CA MET A 30 -3.90 4.66 -9.87
C MET A 30 -4.85 5.53 -9.02
N PHE A 31 -6.00 5.93 -9.55
CA PHE A 31 -7.00 6.71 -8.79
C PHE A 31 -7.49 5.95 -7.56
N TYR A 32 -7.79 4.66 -7.73
CA TYR A 32 -8.29 3.82 -6.64
C TYR A 32 -7.19 3.54 -5.61
N VAL A 33 -5.98 3.22 -6.07
CA VAL A 33 -4.81 3.03 -5.19
C VAL A 33 -4.57 4.28 -4.36
N MET A 34 -4.51 5.46 -4.98
CA MET A 34 -4.37 6.73 -4.25
C MET A 34 -5.51 6.97 -3.27
N GLY A 35 -6.74 6.53 -3.60
CA GLY A 35 -7.89 6.56 -2.69
C GLY A 35 -7.70 5.72 -1.43
N HIS A 36 -7.10 4.53 -1.53
CA HIS A 36 -6.82 3.68 -0.37
C HIS A 36 -5.88 4.33 0.65
N PHE A 37 -4.98 5.22 0.23
CA PHE A 37 -4.10 5.97 1.13
C PHE A 37 -4.74 7.29 1.56
N SER A 38 -5.06 8.17 0.61
CA SER A 38 -5.47 9.55 0.89
C SER A 38 -6.77 9.66 1.69
N LYS A 39 -7.70 8.72 1.53
CA LYS A 39 -8.97 8.73 2.27
C LYS A 39 -8.82 8.24 3.71
N PHE A 40 -7.91 7.31 3.95
CA PHE A 40 -7.85 6.56 5.22
C PHE A 40 -6.62 6.87 6.07
N PHE A 41 -5.63 7.59 5.53
CA PHE A 41 -4.51 8.17 6.27
C PHE A 41 -4.71 9.68 6.42
N PRO A 42 -5.50 10.15 7.41
CA PRO A 42 -5.65 11.57 7.65
C PRO A 42 -4.31 12.26 8.03
N PRO A 43 -4.21 13.59 7.87
CA PRO A 43 -3.04 14.33 8.32
C PRO A 43 -2.74 14.07 9.80
N GLY A 44 -1.49 13.75 10.12
CA GLY A 44 -1.06 13.39 11.48
C GLY A 44 -1.07 11.90 11.79
N SER A 45 -1.53 11.04 10.86
CA SER A 45 -1.37 9.59 10.98
C SER A 45 0.10 9.21 11.11
N ARG A 46 0.41 8.31 12.05
CA ARG A 46 1.76 7.80 12.32
C ARG A 46 1.83 6.35 11.90
N ARG A 47 2.82 6.00 11.08
CA ARG A 47 3.06 4.62 10.68
C ARG A 47 3.48 3.78 11.90
N ILE A 48 2.86 2.61 12.04
CA ILE A 48 3.26 1.60 13.03
C ILE A 48 4.01 0.48 12.34
N ASP A 49 4.86 -0.22 13.10
CA ASP A 49 5.66 -1.30 12.56
C ASP A 49 4.79 -2.54 12.32
N VAL A 50 5.12 -3.27 11.25
CA VAL A 50 4.40 -4.49 10.86
C VAL A 50 5.38 -5.62 10.72
N GLN A 51 5.23 -6.65 11.55
CA GLN A 51 5.95 -7.91 11.37
C GLN A 51 5.07 -8.91 10.64
N SER A 52 5.53 -9.35 9.48
CA SER A 52 4.87 -10.39 8.68
C SER A 52 5.48 -11.75 9.00
N THR A 53 4.66 -12.68 9.48
CA THR A 53 5.05 -14.09 9.64
C THR A 53 4.27 -14.94 8.64
N LEU A 54 5.01 -15.76 7.91
CA LEU A 54 4.52 -16.72 6.94
C LEU A 54 4.56 -18.11 7.57
N ASN A 55 3.40 -18.70 7.88
CA ASN A 55 3.38 -20.07 8.37
C ASN A 55 3.23 -21.04 7.20
N ARG A 56 4.36 -21.37 6.56
CA ARG A 56 4.40 -22.35 5.47
C ARG A 56 4.34 -23.74 6.08
N SER A 57 3.18 -24.40 6.02
CA SER A 57 3.11 -25.82 6.38
C SER A 57 4.06 -26.59 5.46
N ALA A 58 5.06 -27.26 6.04
CA ALA A 58 6.22 -27.82 5.32
C ALA A 58 5.90 -28.99 4.36
N THR A 59 4.62 -29.23 4.08
CA THR A 59 4.15 -30.24 3.12
C THR A 59 3.32 -29.54 2.05
N GLU A 60 3.86 -29.60 0.82
CA GLU A 60 3.25 -29.22 -0.45
C GLU A 60 3.40 -27.76 -0.92
N THR A 61 4.14 -27.62 -2.02
CA THR A 61 4.32 -26.42 -2.84
C THR A 61 3.02 -26.07 -3.55
N GLN A 62 2.03 -25.55 -2.80
CA GLN A 62 0.86 -24.92 -3.38
C GLN A 62 0.70 -23.50 -2.80
N PRO A 63 0.80 -22.43 -3.61
CA PRO A 63 0.82 -21.03 -3.16
C PRO A 63 -0.50 -20.49 -2.57
N GLY A 64 -1.43 -21.37 -2.17
CA GLY A 64 -2.80 -21.00 -1.74
C GLY A 64 -3.17 -21.37 -0.31
N ASN A 65 -2.28 -22.03 0.45
CA ASN A 65 -2.51 -22.42 1.84
C ASN A 65 -1.67 -21.61 2.86
N ASP A 66 -0.90 -20.63 2.38
CA ASP A 66 -0.07 -19.77 3.24
C ASP A 66 -0.95 -18.82 4.06
N LEU A 67 -0.90 -18.96 5.39
CA LEU A 67 -1.51 -18.02 6.32
C LEU A 67 -0.49 -16.93 6.66
N TYR A 68 -0.82 -15.70 6.27
CA TYR A 68 -0.01 -14.53 6.59
C TYR A 68 -0.52 -13.89 7.89
N LEU A 69 0.35 -13.83 8.90
CA LEU A 69 0.09 -13.10 10.14
C LEU A 69 0.79 -11.74 10.08
N MET A 70 0.02 -10.66 10.19
CA MET A 70 0.52 -9.29 10.25
C MET A 70 0.38 -8.81 11.70
N SER A 71 1.51 -8.76 12.42
CA SER A 71 1.56 -8.27 13.80
C SER A 71 1.92 -6.79 13.83
N LEU A 72 1.10 -5.99 14.50
CA LEU A 72 1.24 -4.53 14.54
C LEU A 72 1.88 -4.08 15.87
N PHE A 73 2.93 -3.25 15.79
CA PHE A 73 3.64 -2.74 16.96
C PHE A 73 3.77 -1.21 16.93
N ASP A 74 3.37 -0.55 18.02
CA ASP A 74 3.57 0.88 18.20
C ASP A 74 5.00 1.15 18.71
N ARG A 75 5.82 1.82 17.91
CA ARG A 75 7.24 2.06 18.20
C ARG A 75 7.48 3.36 18.98
N SER A 76 6.46 3.90 19.64
CA SER A 76 6.48 5.22 20.28
C SER A 76 7.51 5.41 21.41
N GLU A 77 8.24 4.36 21.84
CA GLU A 77 9.19 4.42 22.97
C GLU A 77 10.67 4.11 22.65
N ARG A 78 11.13 4.05 21.39
CA ARG A 78 12.58 3.87 21.11
C ARG A 78 13.21 5.10 20.45
N LEU A 79 13.68 6.02 21.30
CA LEU A 79 14.69 7.03 20.95
C LEU A 79 15.98 6.30 20.52
N ALA A 80 16.37 6.43 19.25
CA ALA A 80 17.76 6.29 18.82
C ALA A 80 17.92 6.91 17.43
N ASP A 81 18.76 7.95 17.39
CA ASP A 81 19.24 8.71 16.24
C ASP A 81 19.47 7.87 14.98
N SER A 82 18.89 8.32 13.87
CA SER A 82 19.48 8.12 12.55
C SER A 82 20.10 9.45 12.11
N PRO A 83 21.35 9.48 11.62
CA PRO A 83 21.97 10.72 11.17
C PRO A 83 21.21 11.25 9.95
N ASP A 84 20.84 12.53 10.00
CA ASP A 84 20.28 13.28 8.87
C ASP A 84 21.27 13.24 7.69
N VAL A 85 20.98 12.43 6.68
CA VAL A 85 21.60 12.57 5.36
C VAL A 85 20.83 13.66 4.64
N SER A 86 21.36 14.88 4.69
CA SER A 86 20.87 16.01 3.91
C SER A 86 21.27 15.84 2.43
N ASP A 87 20.51 15.04 1.68
CA ASP A 87 20.62 15.02 0.21
C ASP A 87 19.94 16.27 -0.37
N ASN A 88 20.71 17.36 -0.36
CA ASN A 88 20.32 18.63 -0.95
C ASN A 88 20.50 18.55 -2.48
N SER A 89 19.61 17.85 -3.18
CA SER A 89 19.56 17.84 -4.65
C SER A 89 18.17 17.48 -5.17
N SER A 90 17.19 18.36 -4.94
CA SER A 90 15.84 18.26 -5.52
C SER A 90 15.64 19.23 -6.68
N THR A 91 16.43 19.07 -7.75
CA THR A 91 15.99 19.52 -9.08
C THR A 91 15.45 18.31 -9.83
N PRO A 92 14.11 18.15 -9.98
CA PRO A 92 13.57 17.06 -10.80
C PRO A 92 14.07 17.23 -12.24
N SER A 93 14.75 16.22 -12.76
CA SER A 93 15.14 16.18 -14.16
C SER A 93 13.89 15.99 -15.03
N PRO A 94 13.72 16.75 -16.13
CA PRO A 94 12.60 16.56 -17.06
C PRO A 94 12.79 15.33 -17.98
N LEU A 95 13.83 14.53 -17.76
CA LEU A 95 14.13 13.38 -18.60
C LEU A 95 13.03 12.30 -18.44
N PRO A 96 12.51 11.71 -19.52
CA PRO A 96 11.59 10.59 -19.42
C PRO A 96 12.23 9.46 -18.62
N THR A 97 11.47 8.90 -17.68
CA THR A 97 11.89 7.69 -16.96
C THR A 97 11.97 6.55 -17.98
N PHE A 98 13.19 6.19 -18.38
CA PHE A 98 13.40 4.96 -19.14
C PHE A 98 12.86 3.78 -18.33
N PRO A 99 12.19 2.81 -18.96
CA PRO A 99 11.80 1.59 -18.27
C PRO A 99 13.02 1.01 -17.56
N PRO A 100 12.91 0.67 -16.27
CA PRO A 100 14.03 0.10 -15.53
C PRO A 100 14.54 -1.16 -16.24
N HIS A 101 15.86 -1.23 -16.42
CA HIS A 101 16.55 -2.37 -16.98
C HIS A 101 17.50 -2.94 -15.91
N PRO A 102 17.40 -4.22 -15.52
CA PRO A 102 16.47 -5.25 -16.01
C PRO A 102 14.99 -4.95 -15.68
N PRO A 103 14.03 -5.59 -16.39
CA PRO A 103 12.60 -5.44 -16.10
C PRO A 103 12.33 -5.71 -14.61
N ILE A 104 11.49 -4.88 -14.00
CA ILE A 104 11.07 -5.10 -12.62
C ILE A 104 10.20 -6.35 -12.58
N GLU A 105 10.70 -7.41 -11.95
CA GLU A 105 9.87 -8.52 -11.50
C GLU A 105 9.13 -8.06 -10.24
N VAL A 106 7.82 -7.87 -10.36
CA VAL A 106 6.99 -7.50 -9.21
C VAL A 106 6.98 -8.69 -8.23
N PRO A 107 7.43 -8.51 -6.98
CA PRO A 107 7.43 -9.59 -6.01
C PRO A 107 6.01 -10.11 -5.79
N GLN A 108 5.79 -11.41 -5.94
CA GLN A 108 4.50 -12.04 -5.61
C GLN A 108 4.42 -12.25 -4.10
N THR A 109 3.91 -11.25 -3.40
CA THR A 109 3.78 -11.27 -1.94
C THR A 109 2.57 -10.46 -1.47
N VAL A 110 2.20 -10.65 -0.21
CA VAL A 110 1.27 -9.77 0.50
C VAL A 110 2.08 -8.69 1.20
N THR A 111 1.81 -7.44 0.86
CA THR A 111 2.41 -6.28 1.53
C THR A 111 1.40 -5.62 2.44
N CYS A 112 1.88 -5.08 3.57
CA CYS A 112 1.05 -4.46 4.59
C CYS A 112 1.66 -3.14 5.03
N VAL A 113 0.81 -2.14 5.21
CA VAL A 113 1.15 -0.91 5.92
C VAL A 113 0.04 -0.56 6.90
N ALA A 114 0.42 -0.13 8.08
CA ALA A 114 -0.52 0.23 9.13
C ALA A 114 -0.16 1.59 9.73
N THR A 115 -1.18 2.32 10.19
CA THR A 115 -1.04 3.61 10.87
C THR A 115 -1.93 3.70 12.10
N ASN A 116 -1.47 4.48 13.08
CA ASN A 116 -2.31 5.07 14.11
C ASN A 116 -2.73 6.46 13.65
N ASN A 117 -4.03 6.71 13.63
CA ASN A 117 -4.60 7.97 13.22
C ASN A 117 -4.83 8.88 14.44
N PRO A 118 -4.93 10.22 14.26
CA PRO A 118 -5.14 11.15 15.36
C PRO A 118 -6.47 11.00 16.11
N ASP A 119 -7.46 10.35 15.49
CA ASP A 119 -8.77 10.06 16.06
C ASP A 119 -8.79 8.73 16.86
N ASN A 120 -7.61 8.18 17.16
CA ASN A 120 -7.38 6.88 17.80
C ASN A 120 -7.87 5.67 16.99
N SER A 121 -8.21 5.86 15.71
CA SER A 121 -8.41 4.73 14.80
C SER A 121 -7.07 4.18 14.32
N SER A 122 -7.05 2.90 14.00
CA SER A 122 -5.97 2.24 13.27
C SER A 122 -6.43 2.00 11.85
N THR A 123 -5.57 2.27 10.87
CA THR A 123 -5.81 1.93 9.47
C THR A 123 -4.76 0.95 8.99
N VAL A 124 -5.19 -0.13 8.33
CA VAL A 124 -4.32 -1.15 7.77
C VAL A 124 -4.66 -1.34 6.30
N ILE A 125 -3.66 -1.20 5.43
CA ILE A 125 -3.78 -1.45 3.99
C ILE A 125 -3.01 -2.72 3.68
N LEU A 126 -3.71 -3.69 3.09
CA LEU A 126 -3.17 -4.94 2.60
C LEU A 126 -3.23 -4.97 1.08
N PHE A 127 -2.10 -5.22 0.43
CA PHE A 127 -2.03 -5.41 -1.02
C PHE A 127 -1.54 -6.83 -1.33
N ASN A 128 -2.41 -7.62 -1.94
CA ASN A 128 -2.09 -8.93 -2.48
C ASN A 128 -1.70 -8.80 -3.94
N SER A 129 -0.40 -8.87 -4.23
CA SER A 129 0.13 -8.84 -5.60
C SER A 129 0.10 -10.21 -6.29
N MET A 130 -0.24 -11.28 -5.56
CA MET A 130 -0.29 -12.64 -6.10
C MET A 130 -1.52 -12.85 -6.99
N ASN A 131 -1.43 -13.86 -7.86
CA ASN A 131 -2.57 -14.32 -8.66
C ASN A 131 -3.39 -15.42 -7.96
N VAL A 132 -3.31 -15.49 -6.64
CA VAL A 132 -3.96 -16.51 -5.79
C VAL A 132 -4.63 -15.81 -4.60
N VAL A 133 -5.71 -16.42 -4.09
CA VAL A 133 -6.38 -15.97 -2.86
C VAL A 133 -5.49 -16.26 -1.65
N VAL A 134 -5.39 -15.33 -0.70
CA VAL A 134 -4.52 -15.47 0.47
C VAL A 134 -5.32 -15.21 1.74
N ASN A 135 -5.19 -16.09 2.73
CA ASN A 135 -5.78 -15.89 4.05
C ASN A 135 -4.81 -15.07 4.91
N VAL A 136 -5.30 -13.98 5.48
CA VAL A 136 -4.51 -13.07 6.29
C VAL A 136 -5.17 -12.88 7.65
N THR A 137 -4.36 -12.90 8.70
CA THR A 137 -4.78 -12.48 10.03
C THR A 137 -3.99 -11.24 10.43
N ILE A 138 -4.71 -10.16 10.74
CA ILE A 138 -4.14 -8.96 11.35
C ILE A 138 -4.24 -9.14 12.85
N ALA A 139 -3.11 -9.10 13.55
CA ALA A 139 -3.06 -9.20 15.01
C ALA A 139 -2.60 -7.85 15.59
N ASP A 140 -3.51 -7.20 16.30
CA ASP A 140 -3.26 -5.96 17.04
C ASP A 140 -3.51 -6.23 18.52
N VAL A 141 -2.49 -6.02 19.36
CA VAL A 141 -2.59 -6.32 20.80
C VAL A 141 -3.73 -5.55 21.48
N ALA A 142 -4.04 -4.35 21.00
CA ALA A 142 -5.04 -3.47 21.60
C ALA A 142 -6.45 -3.62 20.99
N ALA A 143 -6.62 -4.39 19.91
CA ALA A 143 -7.91 -4.59 19.24
C ALA A 143 -8.28 -6.07 19.05
N GLY A 144 -7.33 -7.00 19.22
CA GLY A 144 -7.49 -8.42 18.94
C GLY A 144 -7.10 -8.80 17.51
N ASN A 145 -7.65 -9.92 17.03
CA ASN A 145 -7.29 -10.50 15.74
C ASN A 145 -8.43 -10.36 14.73
N ILE A 146 -8.08 -9.90 13.52
CA ILE A 146 -8.98 -9.78 12.38
C ILE A 146 -8.52 -10.76 11.30
N THR A 147 -9.29 -11.83 11.06
CA THR A 147 -9.01 -12.79 9.98
C THR A 147 -9.84 -12.48 8.75
N THR A 148 -9.21 -12.45 7.57
CA THR A 148 -9.85 -12.12 6.30
C THR A 148 -9.21 -12.89 5.14
N THR A 149 -9.91 -12.95 4.02
CA THR A 149 -9.43 -13.57 2.78
C THR A 149 -9.22 -12.49 1.73
N LEU A 150 -8.00 -12.36 1.24
CA LEU A 150 -7.63 -11.40 0.19
C LEU A 150 -7.72 -12.06 -1.17
N SER A 151 -8.56 -11.53 -2.06
CA SER A 151 -8.61 -11.98 -3.45
C SER A 151 -7.28 -11.75 -4.18
N PRO A 152 -7.00 -12.49 -5.26
CA PRO A 152 -5.87 -12.21 -6.15
C PRO A 152 -5.84 -10.74 -6.59
N GLN A 153 -4.64 -10.16 -6.73
CA GLN A 153 -4.42 -8.82 -7.30
C GLN A 153 -5.31 -7.72 -6.68
N SER A 154 -5.47 -7.76 -5.35
CA SER A 154 -6.41 -6.88 -4.64
C SER A 154 -5.72 -5.98 -3.61
N ILE A 155 -6.30 -4.80 -3.39
CA ILE A 155 -5.94 -3.88 -2.32
C ILE A 155 -7.15 -3.70 -1.39
N ASN A 156 -6.94 -3.86 -0.09
CA ASN A 156 -7.99 -3.79 0.92
C ASN A 156 -7.55 -2.84 2.04
N THR A 157 -8.46 -1.99 2.49
CA THR A 157 -8.21 -1.08 3.63
C THR A 157 -9.17 -1.42 4.76
N PHE A 158 -8.60 -1.65 5.93
CA PHE A 158 -9.32 -1.90 7.18
C PHE A 158 -9.14 -0.69 8.08
N VAL A 159 -10.22 -0.23 8.68
CA VAL A 159 -10.22 0.84 9.68
C VAL A 159 -10.96 0.31 10.90
N TYR A 160 -10.34 0.42 12.07
CA TYR A 160 -10.94 -0.02 13.33
C TYR A 160 -10.46 0.85 14.48
N TRP A 161 -11.19 0.85 15.59
CA TRP A 161 -10.79 1.55 16.81
C TRP A 161 -10.19 0.55 17.80
N ARG A 162 -9.14 0.99 18.48
CA ARG A 162 -8.59 0.25 19.63
C ARG A 162 -9.42 0.51 20.87
N TYR A 163 -9.45 -0.45 21.78
CA TYR A 163 -10.03 -0.21 23.09
C TYR A 163 -9.17 0.83 23.82
N SER A 164 -9.81 1.88 24.33
CA SER A 164 -9.19 2.78 25.29
C SER A 164 -9.27 2.11 26.66
N ASP A 165 -8.13 1.99 27.34
CA ASP A 165 -8.10 1.71 28.79
C ASP A 165 -8.78 2.86 29.58
#